data_AF-A0A925JB55-F1
#
_entry.id   AF-A0A925JB55-F1
#
_cell.length_a   1.000
_cell.length_b   1.000
_cell.length_c   1.000
_cell.angle_alpha   90.00
_cell.angle_beta   90.00
_cell.angle_gamma   90.00
#
_symmetry.space_group_name_H-M   'P 1'
#
loop_
_entity.id
_entity.type
_entity.pdbx_description
1 polymer ?
#
loop_
_entity_poly.entity_id
_entity_poly.type
_entity_poly.pdbx_seq_one_letter_code
_entity_poly.pdbx_strand_id
1 'polypeptide(L)'
;MTPQQIAIVKQSWQLFQGINPVLVGDVFYSKVFLTDPSLKSMFHIPRDQQSRKIIEMLNVIVGRLDRLDELNEDIRQMAIRHKGYGVKNEHYQTIGNALLWTLEQGLGKDWNDSTENAWSECFRNISTAMMTASG
;
A
#
# COMPACT_ATOMS: atom_id res chain seq x y z
N MET A 1 2.29 -14.97 -4.44
CA MET A 1 3.43 -14.83 -3.50
C MET A 1 3.80 -16.19 -2.94
N THR A 2 5.06 -16.43 -2.62
CA THR A 2 5.50 -17.63 -1.90
C THR A 2 5.19 -17.52 -0.40
N PRO A 3 5.10 -18.64 0.36
CA PRO A 3 4.94 -18.60 1.82
C PRO A 3 6.04 -17.77 2.51
N GLN A 4 7.27 -17.83 2.00
CA GLN A 4 8.39 -17.04 2.51
C GLN A 4 8.17 -15.53 2.30
N GLN A 5 7.73 -15.09 1.12
CA GLN A 5 7.42 -13.69 0.86
C GLN A 5 6.30 -13.18 1.78
N ILE A 6 5.26 -13.99 1.99
CA ILE A 6 4.16 -13.65 2.91
C ILE A 6 4.70 -13.47 4.34
N ALA A 7 5.55 -14.39 4.81
CA ALA A 7 6.16 -14.30 6.13
C ALA A 7 7.00 -13.03 6.29
N ILE A 8 7.83 -12.69 5.29
CA ILE A 8 8.66 -11.47 5.30
C ILE A 8 7.79 -10.21 5.39
N VAL A 9 6.73 -10.12 4.57
CA VAL A 9 5.82 -8.95 4.60
C VAL A 9 5.12 -8.85 5.95
N LYS A 10 4.57 -9.95 6.48
CA LYS A 10 3.91 -9.95 7.78
C LYS A 10 4.87 -9.58 8.92
N GLN A 11 6.08 -10.14 8.93
CA GLN A 11 7.08 -9.88 9.98
C GLN A 11 7.59 -8.44 9.94
N SER A 12 7.98 -7.96 8.75
CA SER A 12 8.46 -6.57 8.61
C SER A 12 7.36 -5.54 8.92
N TRP A 13 6.09 -5.83 8.58
CA TRP A 13 4.98 -4.94 8.91
C TRP A 13 4.72 -4.80 10.42
N GLN A 14 5.07 -5.80 11.24
CA GLN A 14 4.89 -5.71 12.71
C GLN A 14 5.64 -4.52 13.32
N LEU A 15 6.77 -4.12 12.74
CA LEU A 15 7.53 -2.95 13.20
C LEU A 15 6.76 -1.64 13.04
N PHE A 16 5.79 -1.57 12.12
CA PHE A 16 4.93 -0.41 11.92
C PHE A 16 3.71 -0.38 12.85
N GLN A 17 3.30 -1.52 13.43
CA GLN A 17 2.08 -1.61 14.24
C GLN A 17 2.14 -0.79 15.55
N GLY A 18 3.34 -0.50 16.05
CA GLY A 18 3.54 0.38 17.21
C GLY A 18 3.74 1.86 16.87
N ILE A 19 3.78 2.22 15.59
CA ILE A 19 4.06 3.58 15.13
C ILE A 19 2.73 4.33 14.96
N ASN A 20 2.73 5.63 15.27
CA ASN A 20 1.58 6.49 15.00
C ASN A 20 1.22 6.43 13.50
N PRO A 21 0.01 5.98 13.13
CA PRO A 21 -0.38 5.82 11.72
C PRO A 21 -0.39 7.14 10.95
N VAL A 22 -0.61 8.27 11.64
CA VAL A 22 -0.54 9.59 11.01
C VAL A 22 0.89 9.88 10.54
N LEU A 23 1.91 9.52 11.33
CA LEU A 23 3.31 9.75 10.96
C LEU A 23 3.70 8.94 9.72
N VAL A 24 3.38 7.65 9.70
CA VAL A 24 3.71 6.76 8.57
C VAL A 24 2.99 7.21 7.31
N GLY A 25 1.69 7.49 7.42
CA GLY A 25 0.91 8.00 6.28
C GLY A 25 1.37 9.37 5.81
N ASP A 26 1.85 10.23 6.72
CA ASP A 26 2.39 11.54 6.34
C ASP A 26 3.70 11.43 5.55
N VAL A 27 4.61 10.54 5.95
CA VAL A 27 5.82 10.24 5.17
C VAL A 27 5.43 9.73 3.77
N PHE A 28 4.50 8.78 3.72
CA PHE A 28 4.01 8.20 2.47
C PHE A 28 3.41 9.24 1.52
N TYR A 29 2.41 9.99 1.96
CA TYR A 29 1.76 10.97 1.09
C TYR A 29 2.65 12.16 0.74
N SER A 30 3.62 12.50 1.58
CA SER A 30 4.64 13.50 1.25
C SER A 30 5.49 12.99 0.08
N LYS A 31 5.92 11.72 0.12
CA LYS A 31 6.64 11.10 -0.99
C LYS A 31 5.81 11.01 -2.27
N VAL A 32 4.53 10.63 -2.17
CA VAL A 32 3.60 10.62 -3.32
C VAL A 32 3.56 12.00 -3.98
N PHE A 33 3.31 13.06 -3.19
CA PHE A 33 3.11 14.40 -3.74
C PHE A 33 4.38 15.13 -4.14
N LEU A 34 5.54 14.72 -3.64
CA LEU A 34 6.84 15.15 -4.14
C LEU A 34 7.16 14.49 -5.49
N THR A 35 6.70 13.26 -5.70
CA THR A 35 6.95 12.50 -6.94
C THR A 35 5.96 12.90 -8.04
N ASP A 36 4.68 13.05 -7.68
CA ASP A 36 3.62 13.49 -8.58
C ASP A 36 2.69 14.48 -7.86
N PRO A 37 2.96 15.80 -7.99
CA PRO A 37 2.14 16.83 -7.39
C PRO A 37 0.69 16.86 -7.91
N SER A 38 0.43 16.32 -9.11
CA SER A 38 -0.90 16.34 -9.72
C SER A 38 -1.91 15.49 -8.94
N LEU A 39 -1.42 14.44 -8.26
CA LEU A 39 -2.26 13.54 -7.44
C LEU A 39 -2.88 14.23 -6.23
N LYS A 40 -2.36 15.40 -5.78
CA LYS A 40 -2.93 16.13 -4.64
C LYS A 40 -4.42 16.40 -4.80
N SER A 41 -4.88 16.71 -6.02
CA SER A 41 -6.28 17.02 -6.31
C SER A 41 -7.21 15.81 -6.17
N MET A 42 -6.68 14.59 -6.12
CA MET A 42 -7.47 13.36 -5.96
C MET A 42 -7.78 13.06 -4.48
N PHE A 43 -7.07 13.69 -3.53
CA PHE A 43 -7.23 13.46 -2.10
C PHE A 43 -7.97 14.63 -1.43
N HIS A 44 -9.25 14.39 -1.10
CA HIS A 44 -10.17 15.45 -0.67
C HIS A 44 -10.42 15.50 0.84
N ILE A 45 -9.91 14.53 1.60
CA ILE A 45 -10.10 14.48 3.06
C ILE A 45 -8.85 14.98 3.79
N PRO A 46 -8.96 15.39 5.06
CA PRO A 46 -7.82 15.83 5.85
C PRO A 46 -6.69 14.80 5.87
N ARG A 47 -5.45 15.29 5.80
CA ARG A 47 -4.23 14.48 5.72
C ARG A 47 -4.14 13.38 6.78
N ASP A 48 -4.49 13.70 8.03
CA ASP A 48 -4.45 12.76 9.14
C ASP A 48 -5.47 11.64 8.98
N GLN A 49 -6.67 11.96 8.49
CA GLN A 49 -7.71 10.97 8.23
C GLN A 49 -7.31 10.05 7.07
N GLN A 50 -6.74 10.63 6.01
CA GLN A 50 -6.23 9.85 4.88
C GLN A 50 -5.08 8.92 5.30
N SER A 51 -4.19 9.41 6.16
CA SER A 51 -3.06 8.65 6.71
C SER A 51 -3.53 7.46 7.56
N ARG A 52 -4.55 7.65 8.40
CA ARG A 52 -5.14 6.53 9.16
C ARG A 52 -5.77 5.48 8.24
N LYS A 53 -6.55 5.92 7.25
CA LYS A 53 -7.22 5.01 6.30
C LYS A 53 -6.24 4.14 5.53
N ILE A 54 -5.11 4.68 5.05
CA ILE A 54 -4.14 3.87 4.31
C ILE A 54 -3.48 2.82 5.21
N ILE A 55 -3.14 3.17 6.45
CA ILE A 55 -2.53 2.22 7.40
C ILE A 55 -3.52 1.14 7.84
N GLU A 56 -4.79 1.50 8.10
CA GLU A 56 -5.85 0.53 8.39
C GLU A 56 -6.03 -0.46 7.23
N MET A 57 -6.06 0.04 6.00
CA MET A 57 -6.15 -0.80 4.80
C MET A 57 -4.95 -1.73 4.67
N LEU A 58 -3.73 -1.24 4.87
CA LEU A 58 -2.51 -2.06 4.84
C LEU A 58 -2.51 -3.12 5.94
N ASN A 59 -2.98 -2.80 7.16
CA ASN A 59 -3.14 -3.76 8.25
C ASN A 59 -4.06 -4.92 7.86
N VAL A 60 -5.20 -4.62 7.23
CA VAL A 60 -6.17 -5.63 6.78
C VAL A 60 -5.57 -6.53 5.70
N ILE A 61 -4.94 -5.91 4.69
CA ILE A 61 -4.31 -6.65 3.59
C ILE A 61 -3.20 -7.55 4.13
N VAL A 62 -2.23 -6.99 4.87
CA VAL A 62 -1.09 -7.74 5.40
C VAL A 62 -1.55 -8.88 6.30
N GLY A 63 -2.54 -8.63 7.15
CA GLY A 63 -3.12 -9.65 8.04
C GLY A 63 -3.76 -10.83 7.31
N ARG A 64 -4.18 -10.65 6.06
CA ARG A 64 -4.88 -11.65 5.23
C ARG A 64 -4.08 -12.09 4.00
N LEU A 65 -2.78 -11.79 3.90
CA LEU A 65 -1.96 -12.12 2.72
C LEU A 65 -1.88 -13.63 2.38
N ASP A 66 -2.08 -14.50 3.36
CA ASP A 66 -2.16 -15.95 3.23
C ASP A 66 -3.55 -16.46 2.83
N ARG A 67 -4.55 -15.58 2.83
CA ARG A 67 -5.96 -15.86 2.49
C ARG A 67 -6.52 -14.78 1.59
N LEU A 68 -5.72 -14.34 0.60
CA LEU A 68 -6.12 -13.26 -0.31
C LEU A 68 -7.42 -13.56 -1.07
N ASP A 69 -7.74 -14.83 -1.28
CA ASP A 69 -9.01 -15.23 -1.92
C ASP A 69 -10.25 -14.79 -1.12
N GLU A 70 -10.13 -14.65 0.20
CA GLU A 70 -11.19 -14.14 1.08
C GLU A 70 -11.38 -12.62 0.93
N LEU A 71 -10.41 -11.91 0.36
CA LEU A 71 -10.45 -10.47 0.10
C LEU A 71 -10.98 -10.12 -1.29
N ASN A 72 -11.35 -11.10 -2.12
CA ASN A 72 -11.75 -10.85 -3.51
C ASN A 72 -12.88 -9.82 -3.64
N GLU A 73 -13.94 -9.93 -2.83
CA GLU A 73 -15.04 -8.95 -2.88
C GLU A 73 -14.61 -7.59 -2.33
N ASP A 74 -13.83 -7.54 -1.25
CA ASP A 74 -13.29 -6.30 -0.69
C ASP A 74 -12.41 -5.56 -1.72
N ILE A 75 -11.53 -6.29 -2.41
CA ILE A 75 -10.68 -5.78 -3.49
C ILE A 75 -11.54 -5.28 -4.66
N ARG A 76 -12.59 -6.00 -5.05
CA ARG A 76 -13.52 -5.57 -6.10
C ARG A 76 -14.22 -4.26 -5.74
N GLN A 77 -14.74 -4.16 -4.52
CA GLN A 77 -15.35 -2.92 -4.03
C GLN A 77 -14.35 -1.77 -3.96
N MET A 78 -13.11 -2.03 -3.55
CA MET A 78 -12.03 -1.06 -3.61
C MET A 78 -11.74 -0.61 -5.04
N ALA A 79 -11.65 -1.55 -5.99
CA ALA A 79 -11.39 -1.27 -7.40
C ALA A 79 -12.46 -0.35 -8.01
N ILE A 80 -13.75 -0.63 -7.75
CA ILE A 80 -14.87 0.20 -8.21
C ILE A 80 -14.74 1.64 -7.68
N ARG A 81 -14.43 1.81 -6.39
CA ARG A 81 -14.21 3.14 -5.80
C ARG A 81 -13.01 3.86 -6.45
N HIS A 82 -11.89 3.16 -6.63
CA HIS A 82 -10.69 3.75 -7.25
C HIS A 82 -10.95 4.18 -8.70
N LYS A 83 -11.71 3.38 -9.45
CA LYS A 83 -12.20 3.77 -10.79
C LYS A 83 -13.08 5.03 -10.72
N GLY A 84 -14.01 5.08 -9.77
CA GLY A 84 -14.85 6.26 -9.52
C GLY A 84 -14.07 7.52 -9.14
N TYR A 85 -12.90 7.38 -8.49
CA TYR A 85 -11.99 8.49 -8.19
C TYR A 85 -11.14 8.92 -9.40
N GLY A 86 -11.23 8.23 -10.54
CA GLY A 86 -10.41 8.50 -11.72
C GLY A 86 -8.97 7.98 -11.61
N VAL A 87 -8.72 6.96 -10.79
CA VAL A 87 -7.40 6.33 -10.69
C VAL A 87 -7.05 5.64 -12.01
N LYS A 88 -5.85 5.93 -12.52
CA LYS A 88 -5.29 5.34 -13.74
C LYS A 88 -4.17 4.37 -13.39
N ASN A 89 -3.81 3.51 -14.35
CA ASN A 89 -2.71 2.55 -14.21
C ASN A 89 -1.39 3.24 -13.82
N GLU A 90 -1.13 4.42 -14.38
CA GLU A 90 0.03 5.27 -14.11
C GLU A 90 0.16 5.62 -12.61
N HIS A 91 -0.97 5.83 -11.93
CA HIS A 91 -0.96 6.21 -10.52
C HIS A 91 -0.50 5.06 -9.62
N TYR A 92 -0.74 3.79 -9.99
CA TYR A 92 -0.29 2.65 -9.19
C TYR A 92 1.24 2.59 -9.12
N GLN A 93 1.95 2.98 -10.18
CA GLN A 93 3.41 3.03 -10.16
C GLN A 93 3.92 4.07 -9.15
N THR A 94 3.36 5.28 -9.18
CA THR A 94 3.72 6.35 -8.22
C THR A 94 3.42 5.93 -6.78
N ILE A 95 2.25 5.35 -6.54
CA ILE A 95 1.83 4.87 -5.21
C ILE A 95 2.74 3.73 -4.73
N GLY A 96 3.06 2.77 -5.59
CA GLY A 96 3.93 1.65 -5.26
C GLY A 96 5.33 2.10 -4.89
N ASN A 97 5.93 2.98 -5.70
CA ASN A 97 7.26 3.53 -5.42
C ASN A 97 7.29 4.32 -4.11
N ALA A 98 6.26 5.11 -3.83
CA ALA A 98 6.17 5.85 -2.57
C ALA A 98 5.99 4.91 -1.36
N LEU A 99 5.22 3.83 -1.50
CA LEU A 99 5.04 2.83 -0.45
C LEU A 99 6.35 2.11 -0.15
N LEU A 100 7.04 1.58 -1.17
CA LEU A 100 8.33 0.89 -1.00
C LEU A 100 9.37 1.80 -0.37
N TRP A 101 9.47 3.05 -0.84
CA TRP A 101 10.37 4.03 -0.25
C TRP A 101 10.04 4.31 1.22
N THR A 102 8.74 4.42 1.56
CA THR A 102 8.32 4.63 2.96
C THR A 102 8.67 3.43 3.85
N LEU A 103 8.51 2.21 3.33
CA LEU A 103 8.88 1.00 4.03
C LEU A 103 10.39 0.92 4.25
N GLU A 104 11.20 1.24 3.24
CA GLU A 104 12.65 1.35 3.34
C GLU A 104 13.08 2.31 4.45
N GLN A 105 12.49 3.52 4.47
CA GLN A 105 12.82 4.52 5.51
C GLN A 105 12.41 4.05 6.91
N GLY A 106 11.27 3.36 7.04
CA GLY A 106 10.77 2.88 8.33
C GLY A 106 11.48 1.63 8.86
N LEU A 107 11.92 0.74 7.98
CA LEU A 107 12.60 -0.51 8.33
C LEU A 107 14.12 -0.31 8.52
N GLY A 108 14.71 0.68 7.85
CA GLY A 108 16.12 1.01 7.98
C GLY A 108 17.00 -0.21 7.73
N LYS A 109 17.75 -0.66 8.75
CA LYS A 109 18.65 -1.82 8.66
C LYS A 109 17.94 -3.15 8.34
N ASP A 110 16.64 -3.24 8.60
CA ASP A 110 15.85 -4.44 8.32
C ASP A 110 15.35 -4.46 6.86
N TRP A 111 15.54 -3.38 6.10
CA TRP A 111 15.34 -3.35 4.67
C TRP A 111 16.51 -4.00 3.93
N ASN A 112 16.22 -5.04 3.16
CA ASN A 112 17.17 -5.79 2.35
C ASN A 112 16.48 -6.31 1.08
N ASP A 113 17.24 -6.87 0.15
CA ASP A 113 16.74 -7.38 -1.14
C ASP A 113 15.55 -8.35 -0.98
N SER A 114 15.55 -9.19 0.06
CA SER A 114 14.45 -10.13 0.30
C SER A 114 13.16 -9.39 0.72
N THR A 115 13.30 -8.36 1.54
CA THR A 115 12.20 -7.51 2.01
C THR A 115 11.64 -6.65 0.89
N GLU A 116 12.51 -6.00 0.11
CA GLU A 116 12.12 -5.22 -1.07
C GLU A 116 11.37 -6.08 -2.08
N ASN A 117 11.92 -7.26 -2.43
CA ASN A 117 11.28 -8.16 -3.37
C ASN A 117 9.91 -8.65 -2.86
N ALA A 118 9.81 -9.01 -1.58
CA ALA A 118 8.55 -9.48 -0.99
C ALA A 118 7.47 -8.39 -1.00
N TRP A 119 7.81 -7.15 -0.65
CA TRP A 119 6.87 -6.02 -0.68
C TRP A 119 6.51 -5.59 -2.10
N SER A 120 7.46 -5.61 -3.03
CA SER A 120 7.21 -5.31 -4.45
C SER A 120 6.22 -6.31 -5.04
N GLU A 121 6.40 -7.61 -4.75
CA GLU A 121 5.48 -8.66 -5.16
C GLU A 121 4.11 -8.55 -4.49
N CYS A 122 4.06 -8.19 -3.20
CA CYS A 122 2.82 -7.91 -2.49
C CYS A 122 2.02 -6.81 -3.18
N PHE A 123 2.65 -5.64 -3.38
CA PHE A 123 2.03 -4.50 -4.02
C PHE A 123 1.57 -4.84 -5.44
N ARG A 124 2.42 -5.49 -6.25
CA ARG A 124 2.11 -5.90 -7.62
C ARG A 124 0.87 -6.78 -7.68
N ASN A 125 0.73 -7.75 -6.77
CA ASN A 125 -0.43 -8.65 -6.77
C ASN A 125 -1.72 -7.89 -6.42
N ILE A 126 -1.69 -7.00 -5.42
CA ILE A 126 -2.85 -6.19 -5.02
C ILE A 126 -3.23 -5.22 -6.14
N SER A 127 -2.27 -4.49 -6.70
CA SER A 127 -2.54 -3.53 -7.77
C SER A 127 -3.08 -4.22 -9.02
N THR A 128 -2.55 -5.41 -9.35
CA THR A 128 -3.06 -6.21 -10.47
C THR A 128 -4.50 -6.65 -10.21
N ALA A 129 -4.81 -7.14 -9.01
CA ALA A 129 -6.16 -7.51 -8.65
C ALA A 129 -7.13 -6.32 -8.73
N MET A 130 -6.72 -5.13 -8.27
CA MET A 130 -7.53 -3.91 -8.37
C MET A 130 -7.74 -3.46 -9.82
N MET A 131 -6.70 -3.50 -10.66
CA MET A 131 -6.81 -3.15 -12.08
C MET A 131 -7.75 -4.12 -12.82
N THR A 132 -7.60 -5.42 -12.59
CA THR A 132 -8.45 -6.45 -13.20
C THR A 132 -9.91 -6.37 -12.74
N ALA A 133 -10.15 -6.16 -11.44
CA ALA A 133 -11.51 -6.09 -10.89
C ALA A 133 -12.26 -4.79 -11.24
N SER A 134 -11.57 -3.82 -11.84
CA SER A 134 -12.16 -2.57 -12.34
C SER A 134 -12.66 -2.64 -13.78
N GLY A 135 -12.40 -3.78 -14.47
CA GLY A 135 -12.82 -4.08 -15.84
C GLY A 135 -14.32 -4.25 -15.99
#